data_AF-A0A292RD63-F1
#
_entry.id   AF-A0A292RD63-F1
#
_cell.length_a   1.000
_cell.length_b   1.000
_cell.length_c   1.000
_cell.angle_alpha   90.00
_cell.angle_beta   90.00
_cell.angle_gamma   90.00
#
_symmetry.space_group_name_H-M   'P 1'
#
loop_
_entity.id
_entity.type
_entity.pdbx_description
1 polymer ?
#
loop_
_entity_poly.entity_id
_entity_poly.type
_entity_poly.pdbx_seq_one_letter_code
_entity_poly.pdbx_strand_id
1 'polypeptide(L)'
;MDFFRRHNRCTHDHVSPSVQYSYCPDCGELIENEWYITRCACCGIKEKAIIKNGEIMPEANFCHNCGGNEYVVEKLDKINFVDINYAVLVKTVVPDEKVVQVTQSWEDKSANKQILLQLFQ
;
A
#
# COMPACT_ATOMS: atom_id res chain seq x y z
N MET A 1 4.49 -31.46 7.24
CA MET A 1 4.22 -30.26 6.41
C MET A 1 3.14 -29.48 7.14
N ASP A 2 3.53 -28.75 8.19
CA ASP A 2 2.61 -28.01 9.05
C ASP A 2 2.34 -26.62 8.48
N PHE A 3 1.43 -26.52 7.52
CA PHE A 3 1.07 -25.24 6.85
C PHE A 3 0.08 -24.38 7.63
N PHE A 4 -0.50 -24.89 8.72
CA PHE A 4 -1.57 -24.21 9.43
C PHE A 4 -1.32 -24.31 10.92
N ARG A 5 -0.76 -23.25 11.51
CA ARG A 5 -0.90 -22.89 12.94
C ARG A 5 0.00 -21.70 13.26
N ARG A 6 -0.48 -20.47 13.03
CA ARG A 6 -0.22 -19.35 13.94
C ARG A 6 -1.47 -18.48 14.01
N HIS A 7 -2.25 -18.67 15.08
CA HIS A 7 -3.30 -17.74 15.52
C HIS A 7 -2.69 -16.47 16.13
N ASN A 8 -1.75 -15.83 15.43
CA ASN A 8 -1.27 -14.50 15.75
C ASN A 8 -1.55 -13.65 14.50
N ARG A 9 -2.22 -12.51 14.65
CA ARG A 9 -2.54 -11.59 13.55
C ARG A 9 -1.29 -11.36 12.70
N CYS A 10 -1.39 -11.54 11.39
CA CYS A 10 -0.27 -11.33 10.48
C CYS A 10 0.20 -9.87 10.59
N THR A 11 1.51 -9.64 10.64
CA THR A 11 2.13 -8.30 10.68
C THR A 11 2.41 -7.75 9.28
N HIS A 12 2.23 -8.58 8.24
CA HIS A 12 2.46 -8.24 6.83
C HIS A 12 3.88 -7.75 6.53
N ASP A 13 4.88 -8.17 7.30
CA ASP A 13 6.27 -7.70 7.19
C ASP A 13 6.87 -7.97 5.80
N HIS A 14 6.53 -9.12 5.20
CA HIS A 14 7.03 -9.52 3.87
C HIS A 14 6.30 -8.84 2.69
N VAL A 15 5.33 -7.97 2.96
CA VAL A 15 4.70 -7.15 1.93
C VAL A 15 5.66 -6.06 1.45
N SER A 16 5.92 -6.05 0.14
CA SER A 16 6.79 -5.05 -0.48
C SER A 16 6.21 -3.65 -0.33
N PRO A 17 6.99 -2.67 0.16
CA PRO A 17 6.52 -1.29 0.33
C PRO A 17 6.59 -0.45 -0.97
N SER A 18 7.07 -1.05 -2.07
CA SER A 18 7.25 -0.37 -3.36
C SER A 18 5.96 -0.22 -4.18
N VAL A 19 4.93 -0.99 -3.85
CA VAL A 19 3.64 -1.03 -4.55
C VAL A 19 2.53 -0.58 -3.62
N GLN A 20 1.52 0.10 -4.14
CA GLN A 20 0.39 0.56 -3.33
C GLN A 20 -0.50 -0.61 -2.87
N TYR A 21 -0.71 -1.61 -3.72
CA TYR A 21 -1.52 -2.78 -3.40
C TYR A 21 -0.73 -4.06 -3.66
N SER A 22 -0.80 -5.01 -2.73
CA SER A 22 -0.24 -6.34 -2.94
C SER A 22 -0.82 -7.36 -1.99
N TYR A 23 -0.84 -8.62 -2.41
CA TYR A 23 -1.23 -9.73 -1.55
C TYR A 23 -0.08 -10.10 -0.61
N CYS A 24 -0.41 -10.32 0.66
CA CYS A 24 0.56 -10.81 1.62
C CYS A 24 0.93 -12.26 1.32
N PRO A 25 2.22 -12.60 1.15
CA PRO A 25 2.64 -13.97 0.84
C PRO A 25 2.41 -14.95 2.01
N ASP A 26 2.26 -14.43 3.24
CA ASP A 26 2.10 -15.26 4.44
C ASP A 26 0.63 -15.60 4.76
N CYS A 27 -0.31 -14.66 4.54
CA CYS A 27 -1.73 -14.85 4.86
C CYS A 27 -2.68 -14.77 3.66
N GLY A 28 -2.23 -14.29 2.51
CA GLY A 28 -3.06 -14.13 1.31
C GLY A 28 -4.00 -12.92 1.31
N GLU A 29 -4.03 -12.12 2.37
CA GLU A 29 -4.86 -10.91 2.44
C GLU A 29 -4.32 -9.81 1.50
N LEU A 30 -5.23 -9.03 0.91
CA LEU A 30 -4.89 -7.86 0.09
C LEU A 30 -4.54 -6.68 1.00
N ILE A 31 -3.30 -6.20 0.89
CA ILE A 31 -2.77 -5.11 1.70
C ILE A 31 -2.64 -3.85 0.85
N GLU A 32 -3.12 -2.73 1.39
CA GLU A 32 -2.86 -1.37 0.91
C GLU A 32 -1.71 -0.76 1.72
N ASN A 33 -0.68 -0.30 1.02
CA ASN A 33 0.46 0.42 1.58
C ASN A 33 0.23 1.92 1.43
N GLU A 34 0.19 2.64 2.56
CA GLU A 34 0.01 4.08 2.61
C GLU A 34 1.22 4.73 3.28
N TRP A 35 1.71 5.82 2.69
CA TRP A 35 2.83 6.59 3.21
C TRP A 35 2.34 7.89 3.81
N TYR A 36 2.83 8.23 5.00
CA TYR A 36 2.48 9.46 5.69
C TYR A 36 3.71 10.22 6.13
N ILE A 37 3.67 11.54 6.05
CA ILE A 37 4.68 12.43 6.64
C ILE A 37 4.02 13.40 7.61
N THR A 38 4.80 13.92 8.54
CA THR A 38 4.39 15.00 9.43
C THR A 38 5.05 16.30 9.02
N ARG A 39 4.31 17.39 9.05
CA ARG A 39 4.84 18.74 8.84
C ARG A 39 4.43 19.65 9.97
N CYS A 40 5.29 20.59 10.33
CA CYS A 40 4.90 21.65 11.24
C CYS A 40 3.76 22.48 10.63
N ALA A 41 2.68 22.71 11.38
CA ALA A 41 1.55 23.52 10.94
C ALA A 41 1.92 25.01 10.79
N CYS A 42 2.89 25.49 11.57
CA CYS A 42 3.30 26.89 11.58
C CYS A 42 4.20 27.26 10.38
N CYS A 43 5.20 26.44 10.06
CA CYS A 43 6.20 26.77 9.03
C CYS A 43 6.31 25.75 7.88
N GLY A 44 5.57 24.64 7.92
CA GLY A 44 5.50 23.65 6.84
C GLY A 44 6.73 22.75 6.67
N ILE A 45 7.71 22.86 7.58
CA ILE A 45 8.92 22.03 7.50
C ILE A 45 8.57 20.57 7.79
N LYS A 46 9.23 19.65 7.06
CA LYS A 46 9.04 18.21 7.24
C LYS A 46 9.69 17.77 8.55
N GLU A 47 8.96 16.98 9.30
CA GLU A 47 9.41 16.37 10.55
C GLU A 47 9.32 14.86 10.40
N LYS A 48 10.22 14.14 11.06
CA LYS A 48 10.25 12.69 11.01
C LYS A 48 9.02 12.14 11.72
N ALA A 49 8.19 11.39 11.02
CA ALA A 49 6.96 10.81 11.55
C ALA A 49 7.25 9.47 12.25
N ILE A 50 6.52 9.21 13.33
CA ILE A 50 6.50 7.93 14.05
C ILE A 50 5.04 7.52 14.33
N ILE A 51 4.80 6.21 14.47
CA ILE A 51 3.53 5.70 14.97
C ILE A 51 3.69 5.43 16.47
N LYS A 52 2.90 6.12 17.29
CA LYS A 52 2.84 5.91 18.74
C LYS A 52 1.39 5.69 19.14
N ASN A 53 1.11 4.58 19.81
CA ASN A 53 -0.26 4.19 20.20
C ASN A 53 -1.28 4.13 19.03
N GLY A 54 -0.81 3.86 17.81
CA GLY A 54 -1.66 3.82 16.62
C GLY A 54 -1.89 5.17 15.95
N GLU A 55 -1.35 6.26 16.49
CA GLU A 55 -1.44 7.61 15.91
C GLU A 55 -0.12 8.00 15.26
N ILE A 56 -0.21 8.69 14.12
CA ILE A 56 0.95 9.25 13.41
C ILE A 56 1.25 10.62 13.99
N MET A 57 2.47 10.79 14.51
CA MET A 57 2.92 12.04 15.11
C MET A 57 4.40 12.28 14.82
N PRO A 58 4.89 13.53 14.90
CA PRO A 58 6.32 13.80 14.74
C PRO A 58 7.13 13.17 15.90
N GLU A 59 8.34 12.70 15.59
CA GLU A 59 9.27 12.10 16.56
C GLU A 59 9.66 13.10 17.65
N ALA A 60 9.86 14.36 17.24
CA ALA A 60 10.03 15.47 18.15
C ALA A 60 8.65 16.10 18.43
N ASN A 61 8.37 16.38 19.70
CA ASN A 61 7.12 17.04 20.10
C ASN A 61 7.07 18.54 19.75
N PHE A 62 8.12 19.06 19.11
CA PHE A 62 8.26 20.45 18.74
C PHE A 62 9.02 20.58 17.42
N CYS A 63 8.78 21.69 16.74
CA CYS A 63 9.44 22.02 15.50
C CYS A 63 10.86 22.54 15.74
N HIS A 64 11.85 21.87 15.15
CA HIS A 64 13.26 22.31 15.23
C HIS A 64 13.53 23.67 14.58
N ASN A 65 12.63 24.14 13.71
CA ASN A 65 12.78 25.41 13.01
C ASN A 65 12.10 26.57 13.73
N CYS A 66 10.83 26.43 14.12
CA CYS A 66 10.04 27.52 14.70
C CYS A 66 9.69 27.32 16.19
N GLY A 67 9.96 26.16 16.77
CA GLY A 67 9.61 25.83 18.16
C GLY A 67 8.12 25.55 18.40
N GLY A 68 7.27 25.58 17.36
CA GLY A 68 5.85 25.27 17.46
C GLY A 68 5.60 23.78 17.71
N ASN A 69 4.48 23.46 18.37
CA ASN A 69 4.09 22.08 18.70
C ASN A 69 2.97 21.54 17.79
N GLU A 70 2.40 22.40 16.95
CA GLU A 70 1.32 22.04 16.04
C GLU A 70 1.88 21.39 14.77
N TYR A 71 1.26 20.29 14.36
CA TYR A 71 1.65 19.52 13.18
C TYR A 71 0.45 19.09 12.36
N VAL A 72 0.70 18.78 11.09
CA VAL A 72 -0.25 18.24 10.12
C VAL A 72 0.30 16.92 9.60
N VAL A 73 -0.57 15.91 9.51
CA VAL A 73 -0.26 14.62 8.88
C VAL A 73 -0.70 14.68 7.43
N GLU A 74 0.22 14.41 6.50
CA GLU A 74 -0.02 14.43 5.06
C GLU A 74 0.18 13.02 4.50
N LYS A 75 -0.80 12.53 3.73
CA LYS A 75 -0.69 11.28 2.96
C LYS A 75 0.06 11.55 1.67
N LEU A 76 1.03 10.69 1.34
CA LEU A 76 1.79 10.74 0.11
C LEU A 76 1.25 9.72 -0.90
N ASP A 77 0.98 10.17 -2.12
CA ASP A 77 0.58 9.28 -3.22
C ASP A 77 1.72 8.35 -3.64
N LYS A 78 2.96 8.87 -3.63
CA LYS A 78 4.17 8.14 -3.98
C LYS A 78 5.32 8.58 -3.11
N ILE A 79 6.04 7.61 -2.54
CA ILE A 79 7.21 7.88 -1.72
C ILE A 79 8.44 8.17 -2.60
N ASN A 80 9.16 9.25 -2.29
CA ASN A 80 10.44 9.60 -2.90
C ASN A 80 11.61 9.19 -1.99
N PHE A 81 12.81 9.10 -2.56
CA PHE A 81 14.03 8.75 -1.81
C PHE A 81 14.36 9.73 -0.67
N VAL A 82 14.02 11.02 -0.81
CA VAL A 82 14.23 12.00 0.26
C VAL A 82 13.19 11.80 1.36
N ASP A 83 11.93 11.63 0.97
CA ASP A 83 10.78 11.56 1.87
C ASP A 83 10.76 10.28 2.69
N ILE A 84 11.36 9.19 2.21
CA ILE A 84 11.43 7.90 2.92
C ILE A 84 12.08 8.00 4.31
N ASN A 85 12.96 8.98 4.52
CA ASN A 85 13.63 9.19 5.82
C ASN A 85 12.73 9.89 6.85
N TYR A 86 11.65 10.54 6.38
CA TYR A 86 10.69 11.26 7.21
C TYR A 86 9.36 10.54 7.32
N ALA A 87 9.03 9.70 6.33
CA ALA A 87 7.74 9.07 6.22
C ALA A 87 7.61 7.81 7.08
N VAL A 88 6.37 7.50 7.41
CA VAL A 88 5.98 6.23 8.01
C VAL A 88 5.09 5.44 7.06
N LEU A 89 5.30 4.13 7.02
CA LEU A 89 4.51 3.18 6.25
C LEU A 89 3.40 2.61 7.11
N VAL A 90 2.16 2.73 6.66
CA VAL A 90 0.98 2.08 7.23
C VAL A 90 0.51 1.00 6.27
N LYS A 91 0.29 -0.20 6.79
CA LYS A 91 -0.22 -1.35 6.04
C LYS A 91 -1.64 -1.63 6.52
N THR A 92 -2.60 -1.54 5.61
CA THR A 92 -4.03 -1.75 5.93
C THR A 92 -4.56 -2.92 5.13
N VAL A 93 -5.32 -3.81 5.77
CA VAL A 93 -6.03 -4.89 5.08
C VAL A 93 -7.23 -4.29 4.35
N VAL A 94 -7.32 -4.51 3.04
CA VAL A 94 -8.47 -4.08 2.24
C VAL A 94 -9.61 -5.07 2.48
N PRO A 95 -10.76 -4.65 3.04
CA PRO A 95 -11.89 -5.54 3.20
C PRO A 95 -12.48 -5.93 1.83
N ASP A 96 -12.91 -7.19 1.70
CA ASP A 96 -13.43 -7.79 0.46
C ASP A 96 -14.63 -7.05 -0.16
N GLU A 97 -15.29 -6.17 0.59
CA GLU A 97 -16.48 -5.41 0.16
C GLU A 97 -16.23 -4.49 -1.05
N LYS A 98 -14.97 -4.17 -1.37
CA LYS A 98 -14.59 -3.37 -2.55
C LYS A 98 -14.35 -4.20 -3.82
N VAL A 99 -14.37 -5.53 -3.75
CA VAL A 99 -14.27 -6.38 -4.94
C VAL A 99 -15.65 -6.40 -5.60
N VAL A 100 -15.87 -5.49 -6.56
CA VAL A 100 -17.02 -5.58 -7.47
C VAL A 100 -17.03 -7.01 -8.01
N GLN A 101 -18.10 -7.76 -7.74
CA GLN A 101 -18.25 -9.14 -8.19
C GLN A 101 -18.36 -9.17 -9.72
N VAL A 102 -17.21 -9.08 -10.39
CA VAL A 102 -17.12 -9.29 -11.83
C VAL A 102 -16.88 -10.78 -12.02
N THR A 103 -17.89 -11.47 -12.54
CA THR A 103 -17.72 -12.84 -13.01
C THR A 103 -16.86 -12.78 -14.28
N GLN A 104 -15.60 -13.18 -14.18
CA GLN A 104 -14.72 -13.35 -15.33
C GLN A 104 -14.82 -14.81 -15.81
N SER A 105 -15.42 -15.04 -16.97
CA SER A 105 -15.42 -16.34 -17.65
C SER A 105 -14.36 -16.34 -18.75
N TRP A 106 -13.44 -17.31 -18.71
CA TRP A 106 -12.58 -17.61 -19.83
C TRP A 106 -13.39 -18.43 -20.84
N GLU A 107 -13.79 -17.80 -21.95
CA GLU A 107 -14.25 -18.55 -23.11
C GLU A 107 -13.02 -18.97 -23.93
N ASP A 108 -12.76 -20.27 -23.99
CA ASP A 108 -11.90 -20.81 -25.03
C ASP A 108 -12.51 -20.45 -26.38
N LYS A 109 -11.75 -19.79 -27.25
CA LYS A 109 -12.20 -19.55 -28.62
C LYS A 109 -12.41 -20.92 -29.26
N SER A 110 -13.66 -21.27 -29.57
CA SER A 110 -13.97 -22.40 -30.43
C SER A 110 -13.10 -22.29 -31.67
N ALA A 111 -12.35 -23.35 -31.99
CA ALA A 111 -11.36 -23.36 -33.06
C ALA A 111 -11.89 -22.62 -34.29
N ASN A 112 -11.34 -21.43 -34.54
CA ASN A 112 -11.60 -20.71 -35.77
C ASN A 112 -11.23 -21.66 -36.90
N LYS A 113 -12.22 -22.11 -37.69
CA LYS A 113 -11.94 -22.73 -38.99
C LYS A 113 -11.18 -21.69 -39.79
N GLN A 114 -9.85 -21.81 -39.79
CA GLN A 114 -9.00 -21.06 -40.69
C GLN A 114 -9.39 -21.53 -42.10
N ILE A 115 -10.17 -20.71 -42.81
CA ILE A 115 -10.36 -20.89 -44.23
C ILE A 115 -9.01 -20.52 -44.84
N LEU A 116 -8.24 -21.53 -45.19
CA LEU A 116 -7.06 -21.39 -46.04
C LEU A 116 -7.49 -20.64 -47.30
N LEU A 117 -6.97 -19.42 -47.47
CA LEU A 117 -6.95 -18.73 -48.75
C LEU A 117 -6.07 -19.54 -49.69
N GLN A 118 -6.65 -20.55 -50.33
CA GLN A 118 -6.04 -21.23 -51.46
C GLN A 118 -7.02 -21.28 -52.62
N LEU A 119 -6.62 -20.53 -53.65
CA LEU A 119 -6.81 -20.81 -55.06
C LEU A 119 -8.23 -20.61 -55.62
N PHE A 120 -8.43 -19.46 -56.24
CA PHE A 120 -9.12 -19.45 -57.53
C PHE A 120 -8.23 -18.82 -58.59
N GLN A 121 -7.96 -19.65 -59.60
CA GLN A 121 -7.42 -19.34 -60.93
C GLN A 121 -8.28 -18.34 -61.68
#